data_AF-A0A7C2M101-F1
#
_entry.id   AF-A0A7C2M101-F1
#
_cell.length_a   1.000
_cell.length_b   1.000
_cell.length_c   1.000
_cell.angle_alpha   90.00
_cell.angle_beta   90.00
_cell.angle_gamma   90.00
#
_symmetry.space_group_name_H-M   'P 1'
#
loop_
_entity.id
_entity.type
_entity.pdbx_description
1 polymer ?
#
loop_
_entity_poly.entity_id
_entity_poly.type
_entity_poly.pdbx_seq_one_letter_code
_entity_poly.pdbx_strand_id
1 'polypeptide(L)'
;MKINFYKQRKNQRYNYTPRYYKGKDTGNIYSFDSKFHKYKETTNAIDFGSQWAEARKASRTRGNREINLRVLIIIAILVLIFLWIIDFDLSIFTNPQ
;
A
#
# COMPACT_ATOMS: atom_id res chain seq x y z
N MET A 1 -9.53 6.41 -17.84
CA MET A 1 -8.38 6.96 -17.08
C MET A 1 -8.82 8.29 -16.46
N LYS A 2 -8.95 8.39 -15.13
CA LYS A 2 -9.40 9.64 -14.48
C LYS A 2 -8.24 10.65 -14.47
N ILE A 3 -8.34 11.73 -15.22
CA ILE A 3 -7.35 12.82 -15.25
C ILE A 3 -7.72 13.82 -14.15
N ASN A 4 -6.87 13.93 -13.13
CA ASN A 4 -7.05 14.90 -12.04
C ASN A 4 -6.26 16.18 -12.34
N PHE A 5 -6.95 17.23 -12.78
CA PHE A 5 -6.38 18.54 -13.11
C PHE A 5 -5.88 19.33 -11.88
N TYR A 6 -6.32 18.96 -10.67
CA TYR A 6 -5.93 19.64 -9.42
C TYR A 6 -4.69 19.05 -8.74
N LYS A 7 -4.01 18.08 -9.37
CA LYS A 7 -2.86 17.43 -8.74
C LYS A 7 -1.63 18.33 -8.84
N GLN A 8 -1.32 19.03 -7.74
CA GLN A 8 -0.09 19.82 -7.63
C GLN A 8 1.15 18.92 -7.72
N ARG A 9 2.20 19.41 -8.40
CA ARG A 9 3.51 18.76 -8.41
C ARG A 9 4.08 18.79 -6.99
N LYS A 10 4.67 17.67 -6.57
CA LYS A 10 5.37 17.57 -5.28
C LYS A 10 6.81 18.04 -5.45
N ASN A 11 7.35 18.66 -4.40
CA ASN A 11 8.76 19.04 -4.34
C ASN A 11 9.64 17.80 -4.46
N GLN A 12 10.67 17.87 -5.30
CA GLN A 12 11.67 16.82 -5.45
C GLN A 12 12.78 17.06 -4.42
N ARG A 13 13.14 16.03 -3.66
CA ARG A 13 14.25 16.11 -2.70
C ARG A 13 15.56 15.83 -3.44
N TYR A 14 16.55 16.70 -3.23
CA TYR A 14 17.89 16.48 -3.77
C TYR A 14 18.59 15.36 -3.01
N ASN A 15 19.22 14.44 -3.74
CA ASN A 15 19.88 13.27 -3.19
C ASN A 15 21.39 13.43 -3.31
N TYR A 16 22.03 13.90 -2.23
CA TYR A 16 23.46 14.18 -2.21
C TYR A 16 24.27 12.95 -1.77
N THR A 17 25.36 12.70 -2.48
CA THR A 17 26.38 11.70 -2.13
C THR A 17 27.66 12.43 -1.73
N PRO A 18 28.19 12.25 -0.51
CA PRO A 18 29.43 12.88 -0.09
C PRO A 18 30.62 12.47 -0.98
N ARG A 19 31.58 13.38 -1.18
CA ARG A 19 32.74 13.20 -2.07
C ARG A 19 33.55 11.93 -1.82
N TYR A 20 33.77 11.57 -0.55
CA TYR A 20 34.56 10.41 -0.14
C TYR A 20 33.72 9.21 0.26
N TYR A 21 32.40 9.30 0.10
CA TYR A 21 31.52 8.19 0.36
C TYR A 21 31.44 7.33 -0.89
N LYS A 22 31.74 6.02 -0.75
CA LYS A 22 31.45 5.03 -1.79
C LYS A 22 29.93 4.94 -1.89
N GLY A 23 29.39 5.75 -2.80
CA GLY A 23 27.96 6.02 -2.97
C GLY A 23 27.21 4.88 -3.64
N LYS A 24 26.11 5.24 -4.28
CA LYS A 24 25.06 4.36 -4.85
C LYS A 24 25.57 3.39 -5.93
N ASP A 25 26.29 2.35 -5.53
CA ASP A 25 26.86 1.33 -6.41
C ASP A 25 26.23 -0.06 -6.19
N THR A 26 25.02 -0.14 -5.66
CA THR A 26 24.35 -1.43 -5.34
C THR A 26 23.38 -1.90 -6.44
N GLY A 27 23.56 -1.45 -7.68
CA GLY A 27 22.70 -1.83 -8.81
C GLY A 27 23.32 -2.92 -9.68
N ASN A 28 22.50 -3.72 -10.35
CA ASN A 28 22.97 -4.70 -11.33
C ASN A 28 23.83 -4.01 -12.41
N ILE A 29 25.05 -4.53 -12.65
CA ILE A 29 26.01 -4.00 -13.64
C ILE A 29 25.48 -4.23 -15.07
N TYR A 30 24.67 -5.27 -15.25
CA TYR A 30 24.11 -5.68 -16.54
C TYR A 30 22.72 -5.11 -16.83
N SER A 31 22.18 -4.23 -15.97
CA SER A 31 20.89 -3.60 -16.23
C SER A 31 21.00 -2.60 -17.38
N PHE A 32 20.32 -2.85 -18.50
CA PHE A 32 20.14 -1.88 -19.57
C PHE A 32 19.13 -0.80 -19.13
N ASP A 33 19.62 0.25 -18.47
CA ASP A 33 18.84 1.46 -18.18
C ASP A 33 19.69 2.71 -18.48
N SER A 34 19.04 3.84 -18.72
CA SER A 34 19.68 5.12 -18.95
C SER A 34 20.54 5.52 -17.75
N LYS A 35 21.74 6.08 -18.01
CA LYS A 35 22.64 6.60 -16.97
C LYS A 35 21.94 7.57 -16.02
N PHE A 36 20.97 8.35 -16.52
CA PHE A 36 20.23 9.33 -15.70
C PHE A 36 19.07 8.69 -14.94
N HIS A 37 18.42 7.67 -15.50
CA HIS A 37 17.32 6.97 -14.84
C HIS A 37 17.80 6.07 -13.71
N LYS A 38 18.91 5.36 -13.92
CA LYS A 38 19.49 4.43 -12.96
C LYS A 38 19.69 5.05 -11.57
N TYR A 39 20.14 6.31 -11.50
CA TYR A 39 20.47 6.96 -10.23
C TYR A 39 19.36 7.84 -9.64
N LYS A 40 18.25 8.01 -10.36
CA LYS A 40 17.17 8.93 -9.98
C LYS A 40 16.45 8.50 -8.71
N GLU A 41 16.13 7.21 -8.59
CA GLU A 41 15.36 6.65 -7.47
C GLU A 41 16.26 5.94 -6.44
N THR A 42 17.50 5.60 -6.80
CA THR A 42 18.45 5.00 -5.86
C THR A 42 18.79 6.00 -4.75
N THR A 43 18.83 5.55 -3.51
CA THR A 43 19.21 6.40 -2.37
C THR A 43 20.48 5.91 -1.69
N ASN A 44 21.25 6.84 -1.10
CA ASN A 44 22.45 6.52 -0.36
C ASN A 44 22.12 5.73 0.91
N ALA A 45 22.98 4.79 1.30
CA ALA A 45 22.77 4.02 2.54
C ALA A 45 22.85 4.88 3.82
N ILE A 46 23.40 6.10 3.75
CA ILE A 46 23.41 7.07 4.86
C ILE A 46 22.08 7.85 4.97
N ASP A 47 21.23 7.90 3.94
CA ASP A 47 19.98 8.66 3.99
C ASP A 47 18.88 7.85 4.67
N PHE A 48 18.95 7.77 6.00
CA PHE A 48 17.96 7.09 6.84
C PHE A 48 16.54 7.63 6.61
N GLY A 49 16.37 8.94 6.37
CA GLY A 49 15.05 9.53 6.14
C GLY A 49 14.33 8.92 4.94
N SER A 50 15.06 8.63 3.87
CA SER A 50 14.51 7.91 2.71
C SER A 50 14.16 6.45 3.04
N GLN A 51 15.03 5.77 3.79
CA GLN A 51 14.83 4.37 4.19
C GLN A 51 13.60 4.22 5.08
N TRP A 52 13.42 5.12 6.05
CA TRP A 52 12.21 5.16 6.87
C TRP A 52 10.96 5.45 6.03
N ALA A 53 11.05 6.33 5.02
CA ALA A 53 9.94 6.60 4.13
C ALA A 53 9.59 5.40 3.24
N GLU A 54 10.59 4.69 2.74
CA GLU A 54 10.44 3.46 1.96
C GLU A 54 9.89 2.32 2.82
N ALA A 55 10.47 2.07 3.99
CA ALA A 55 9.99 1.08 4.95
C ALA A 55 8.54 1.38 5.36
N ARG A 56 8.18 2.65 5.61
CA ARG A 56 6.80 3.06 5.87
C ARG A 56 5.89 2.83 4.66
N LYS A 57 6.41 3.00 3.43
CA LYS A 57 5.64 2.73 2.21
C LYS A 57 5.43 1.23 2.00
N ALA A 58 6.45 0.41 2.26
CA ALA A 58 6.38 -1.04 2.20
C ALA A 58 5.48 -1.62 3.30
N SER A 59 5.52 -1.04 4.51
CA SER A 59 4.66 -1.46 5.63
C SER A 59 3.21 -1.06 5.47
N ARG A 60 2.89 -0.11 4.59
CA ARG A 60 1.51 0.24 4.25
C ARG A 60 0.86 -0.90 3.45
N THR A 61 0.26 -1.85 4.16
CA THR A 61 -0.59 -2.94 3.63
C THR A 61 -1.97 -2.46 3.13
N ARG A 62 -2.16 -1.16 2.87
CA ARG A 62 -3.46 -0.59 2.45
C ARG A 62 -3.93 -1.09 1.08
N GLY A 63 -3.08 -1.77 0.32
CA GLY A 63 -3.44 -2.42 -0.95
C GLY A 63 -4.11 -3.78 -0.80
N ASN A 64 -3.96 -4.46 0.35
CA ASN A 64 -4.48 -5.83 0.55
C ASN A 64 -5.62 -5.88 1.56
N ARG A 65 -6.30 -4.76 1.84
CA ARG A 65 -7.59 -4.81 2.55
C ARG A 65 -8.72 -5.15 1.56
N GLU A 66 -8.53 -6.23 0.82
CA GLU A 66 -9.63 -6.87 0.12
C GLU A 66 -10.33 -7.73 1.16
N ILE A 67 -11.58 -7.38 1.49
CA ILE A 67 -12.42 -8.26 2.29
C ILE A 67 -12.67 -9.47 1.40
N ASN A 68 -12.13 -10.63 1.81
CA ASN A 68 -12.33 -11.86 1.06
C ASN A 68 -13.81 -12.24 1.11
N LEU A 69 -14.45 -12.36 -0.05
CA LEU A 69 -15.86 -12.72 -0.17
C LEU A 69 -16.18 -14.04 0.56
N ARG A 70 -15.23 -14.96 0.65
CA ARG A 70 -15.37 -16.20 1.44
C ARG A 70 -15.55 -15.93 2.93
N VAL A 71 -14.81 -14.98 3.50
CA VAL A 71 -14.93 -14.61 4.93
C VAL A 71 -16.29 -13.98 5.19
N LEU A 72 -16.79 -13.15 4.27
CA LEU A 72 -18.12 -12.58 4.38
C LEU A 72 -19.21 -13.66 4.33
N ILE A 73 -19.10 -14.63 3.41
CA ILE A 73 -20.01 -15.78 3.33
C ILE A 73 -19.98 -16.60 4.63
N ILE A 74 -18.79 -16.91 5.16
CA ILE A 74 -18.66 -17.67 6.41
C ILE A 74 -19.35 -16.92 7.56
N ILE A 75 -19.12 -15.61 7.69
CA ILE A 75 -19.78 -14.78 8.71
C ILE A 75 -21.30 -14.81 8.53
N ALA A 76 -21.80 -14.65 7.30
CA ALA A 76 -23.24 -14.67 7.04
C ALA A 76 -23.89 -16.01 7.42
N ILE A 77 -23.25 -17.14 7.09
CA ILE A 77 -23.73 -18.48 7.48
C ILE A 77 -23.74 -18.66 8.99
N LEU A 78 -22.66 -18.26 9.68
CA LEU A 78 -22.57 -18.36 11.14
C LEU A 78 -23.65 -17.54 11.84
N VAL A 79 -23.91 -16.33 11.35
CA VAL A 79 -25.00 -15.47 11.87
C VAL A 79 -26.36 -16.14 11.64
N LEU A 80 -26.61 -16.72 10.47
CA LEU A 80 -27.88 -17.39 10.17
C LEU A 80 -28.11 -18.61 11.08
N ILE A 81 -27.09 -19.45 11.28
CA ILE A 81 -27.16 -20.59 12.21
C ILE A 81 -27.43 -20.12 13.64
N PHE A 82 -26.74 -19.07 14.09
CA PHE A 82 -26.96 -18.50 15.42
C PHE A 82 -28.41 -18.01 15.60
N LEU A 83 -28.95 -17.28 14.61
CA LEU A 83 -30.32 -16.78 14.64
C LEU A 83 -31.35 -17.92 14.64
N TRP A 84 -31.05 -19.03 13.95
CA TRP A 84 -31.90 -20.22 13.94
C TRP A 84 -31.95 -20.92 15.31
N ILE A 85 -30.82 -21.02 16.03
CA ILE A 85 -30.77 -21.67 17.36
C ILE A 85 -31.65 -20.96 18.39
N ILE A 86 -31.78 -19.64 18.30
CA ILE A 86 -32.53 -18.82 19.26
C ILE A 86 -33.96 -18.53 18.81
N ASP A 87 -34.43 -19.14 17.71
CA ASP A 87 -35.73 -18.85 17.08
C ASP A 87 -35.96 -17.35 16.84
N PHE A 88 -34.94 -16.62 16.36
CA PHE A 88 -35.04 -15.18 16.17
C PHE A 88 -36.01 -14.82 15.03
N ASP A 89 -36.98 -13.95 15.33
CA ASP A 89 -37.95 -13.48 14.35
C ASP A 89 -37.34 -12.46 13.38
N LEU A 90 -37.09 -12.90 12.14
CA LEU A 90 -36.58 -12.06 11.06
C LEU A 90 -37.65 -11.11 10.47
N SER A 91 -38.94 -11.34 10.74
CA SER A 91 -40.03 -10.52 10.21
C SER A 91 -40.08 -9.11 10.80
N ILE A 92 -39.36 -8.88 11.91
CA ILE A 92 -39.16 -7.56 12.54
C ILE A 92 -38.58 -6.52 11.58
N PHE A 93 -37.84 -6.95 10.55
CA PHE A 93 -37.23 -6.04 9.57
C PHE A 93 -38.12 -5.73 8.36
N THR A 94 -39.22 -6.46 8.17
CA THR A 94 -40.11 -6.31 7.01
C THR A 94 -41.44 -5.65 7.32
N ASN A 95 -41.81 -5.53 8.59
CA ASN A 95 -43.02 -4.84 9.01
C ASN A 95 -42.71 -3.38 9.37
N PRO A 96 -43.04 -2.40 8.50
CA PRO A 96 -43.14 -1.02 8.94
C PRO A 96 -44.35 -0.92 9.86
N GLN A 97 -44.12 -0.65 11.15
CA GLN A 97 -45.16 -0.11 12.02
C GLN A 97 -45.33 1.39 11.78
#